data_AF-A0A7W9HE76-F1
#
_entry.id   AF-A0A7W9HE76-F1
#
_cell.length_a   1.000
_cell.length_b   1.000
_cell.length_c   1.000
_cell.angle_alpha   90.00
_cell.angle_beta   90.00
_cell.angle_gamma   90.00
#
_symmetry.space_group_name_H-M   'P 1'
#
loop_
_entity.id
_entity.type
_entity.pdbx_description
1 polymer ?
#
loop_
_entity_poly.entity_id
_entity_poly.type
_entity_poly.pdbx_seq_one_letter_code
_entity_poly.pdbx_strand_id
1 'polypeptide(L)'
;MYQTPPQYSPAMPYESPRPPRRRLPFALPFVLPLVLFAGLFFGGSYVMSPEPDIEMQPGFAFAEIDGRDVVLAPYERHGVRGMFQMITQDMFQVRLAATDPATGEVLWDTQLSDQLIWEASVLAAGQRYAYLATDSGLFVVELADGSVVAEGDDVEGLGGAFVAARTAYAYDPENRRVLAMNATGGVLAIGLDQVVATPVDAPTAAAWAGRLSVERVPAAPPSSTGVEAGMNPGSTERVGLRQAPGGTPGSVLVRVTADGRVTPVGTTVFHGAQLVVDGVTAVGVATGHVLVEHQRSVNDQGIALSLVSLATGQVTATLPVDSRVDRALVGPDGVTAVAVGDVFAAARGDGRVVTLAVGLADFFGSHQ
;
A
#
# COMPACT_ATOMS: atom_id res chain seq x y z
N MET A 1 38.08 54.47 -71.63
CA MET A 1 36.63 54.77 -71.58
C MET A 1 36.23 54.75 -70.11
N TYR A 2 35.92 55.91 -69.54
CA TYR A 2 35.43 56.03 -68.17
C TYR A 2 33.91 55.80 -68.17
N GLN A 3 33.45 54.77 -67.46
CA GLN A 3 32.02 54.55 -67.23
C GLN A 3 31.60 55.29 -65.95
N THR A 4 30.69 56.24 -66.13
CA THR A 4 29.99 56.97 -65.07
C THR A 4 29.09 56.02 -64.27
N PRO A 5 29.09 56.05 -62.92
CA PRO A 5 28.16 55.25 -62.14
C PRO A 5 26.71 55.77 -62.28
N PRO A 6 25.70 54.88 -62.27
CA PRO A 6 24.30 55.25 -62.44
C PRO A 6 23.75 56.04 -61.25
N GLN A 7 22.91 57.04 -61.58
CA GLN A 7 22.18 57.89 -60.64
C GLN A 7 21.11 57.07 -59.88
N TYR A 8 21.08 57.22 -58.56
CA TYR A 8 20.01 56.69 -57.71
C TYR A 8 18.66 57.35 -58.04
N SER A 9 17.62 56.55 -58.26
CA SER A 9 16.23 57.02 -58.30
C SER A 9 15.67 57.18 -56.87
N PRO A 10 14.80 58.17 -56.62
CA PRO A 10 14.26 58.43 -55.29
C PRO A 10 13.32 57.31 -54.82
N ALA A 11 13.43 56.98 -53.52
CA ALA A 11 12.58 56.00 -52.86
C ALA A 11 11.10 56.41 -52.89
N MET A 12 10.23 55.53 -53.40
CA MET A 12 8.78 55.67 -53.31
C MET A 12 8.32 55.54 -51.84
N PRO A 13 7.27 56.26 -51.40
CA PRO A 13 6.82 56.23 -50.02
C PRO A 13 6.30 54.85 -49.60
N TYR A 14 6.72 54.40 -48.41
CA TYR A 14 6.28 53.15 -47.79
C TYR A 14 4.76 53.07 -47.70
N GLU A 15 4.16 52.12 -48.41
CA GLU A 15 2.78 51.71 -48.22
C GLU A 15 2.71 50.92 -46.90
N SER A 16 2.11 51.50 -45.87
CA SER A 16 1.96 50.85 -44.57
C SER A 16 1.02 49.62 -44.69
N PRO A 17 1.45 48.40 -44.30
CA PRO A 17 0.63 47.21 -44.43
C PRO A 17 -0.63 47.32 -43.54
N ARG A 18 -1.81 47.14 -44.16
CA ARG A 18 -3.10 47.12 -43.45
C ARG A 18 -3.12 45.94 -42.45
N PRO A 19 -3.58 46.13 -41.20
CA PRO A 19 -3.63 45.04 -40.23
C PRO A 19 -4.62 43.97 -40.70
N PRO A 20 -4.28 42.68 -40.59
CA PRO A 20 -5.17 41.59 -41.00
C PRO A 20 -6.42 41.59 -40.11
N ARG A 21 -7.59 41.71 -40.73
CA ARG A 21 -8.89 41.48 -40.06
C ARG A 21 -8.90 40.05 -39.53
N ARG A 22 -8.75 39.88 -38.21
CA ARG A 22 -8.98 38.61 -37.51
C ARG A 22 -10.43 38.18 -37.76
N ARG A 23 -10.63 37.31 -38.76
CA ARG A 23 -11.86 36.53 -38.87
C ARG A 23 -11.85 35.55 -37.71
N LEU A 24 -12.68 35.78 -36.70
CA LEU A 24 -13.04 34.73 -35.74
C LEU A 24 -13.50 33.52 -36.57
N PRO A 25 -12.89 32.33 -36.40
CA PRO A 25 -13.18 31.20 -37.25
C PRO A 25 -14.65 30.79 -37.06
N PHE A 26 -15.36 30.62 -38.18
CA PHE A 26 -16.75 30.14 -38.30
C PHE A 26 -16.99 28.74 -37.67
N ALA A 27 -16.01 28.15 -36.98
CA ALA A 27 -16.09 26.84 -36.33
C ALA A 27 -16.65 26.88 -34.90
N LEU A 28 -16.68 28.05 -34.24
CA LEU A 28 -17.14 28.19 -32.86
C LEU A 28 -18.55 27.60 -32.58
N PRO A 29 -19.59 27.79 -33.42
CA PRO A 29 -20.93 27.26 -33.14
C PRO A 29 -21.02 25.73 -33.30
N PHE A 30 -20.10 25.09 -34.01
CA PHE A 30 -20.07 23.63 -34.17
C PHE A 30 -19.23 22.93 -33.10
N VAL A 31 -18.19 23.60 -32.59
CA VAL A 31 -17.34 23.05 -31.53
C VAL A 31 -18.02 23.11 -30.16
N LEU A 32 -18.76 24.19 -29.88
CA LEU A 32 -19.42 24.37 -28.58
C LEU A 32 -20.36 23.21 -28.17
N PRO A 33 -21.29 22.72 -29.02
CA PRO A 33 -22.15 21.60 -28.63
C PRO A 33 -21.37 20.31 -28.42
N LEU A 34 -20.28 20.07 -29.15
CA LEU A 34 -19.42 18.89 -28.95
C LEU A 34 -18.65 18.98 -27.64
N VAL A 35 -18.12 20.15 -27.28
CA VAL A 35 -17.44 20.36 -25.99
C VAL A 35 -18.41 20.23 -24.83
N LEU A 36 -19.62 20.79 -24.94
CA LEU A 36 -20.67 20.63 -23.93
C LEU A 36 -21.09 19.18 -23.79
N PHE A 37 -21.28 18.47 -24.91
CA PHE A 37 -21.59 17.05 -24.91
C PHE A 37 -20.46 16.25 -24.25
N ALA A 38 -19.20 16.49 -24.62
CA ALA A 38 -18.05 15.80 -24.02
C ALA A 38 -17.95 16.08 -22.52
N GLY A 39 -18.12 17.33 -22.10
CA GLY A 39 -18.13 17.70 -20.68
C GLY A 39 -19.25 17.03 -19.89
N LEU A 40 -20.47 17.01 -20.44
CA LEU A 40 -21.62 16.34 -19.80
C LEU A 40 -21.47 14.82 -19.81
N PHE A 41 -20.99 14.24 -20.91
CA PHE A 41 -20.83 12.80 -21.05
C PHE A 41 -19.73 12.29 -20.14
N PHE A 42 -18.50 12.79 -20.26
CA PHE A 42 -17.38 12.32 -19.46
C PHE A 42 -17.47 12.81 -18.01
N GLY A 43 -17.70 14.10 -17.77
CA GLY A 43 -17.83 14.66 -16.42
C GLY A 43 -19.06 14.12 -15.68
N GLY A 44 -20.21 14.05 -16.36
CA GLY A 44 -21.42 13.46 -15.78
C GLY A 44 -21.26 11.98 -15.48
N SER A 45 -20.62 11.20 -16.36
CA SER A 45 -20.34 9.80 -16.08
C SER A 45 -19.43 9.62 -14.87
N TYR A 46 -18.39 10.44 -14.71
CA TYR A 46 -17.46 10.34 -13.58
C TYR A 46 -18.13 10.61 -12.22
N VAL A 47 -19.07 11.56 -12.16
CA VAL A 47 -19.82 11.90 -10.94
C VAL A 47 -20.85 10.82 -10.60
N MET A 48 -21.40 10.13 -11.60
CA MET A 48 -22.44 9.12 -11.42
C MET A 48 -21.89 7.69 -11.30
N SER A 49 -20.65 7.46 -11.72
CA SER A 49 -19.99 6.15 -11.60
C SER A 49 -19.66 5.84 -10.14
N PRO A 50 -19.80 4.57 -9.73
CA PRO A 50 -19.30 4.13 -8.45
C PRO A 50 -17.77 4.33 -8.39
N GLU A 51 -17.26 4.41 -7.17
CA GLU A 51 -15.83 4.37 -6.93
C GLU A 51 -15.30 2.97 -7.27
N PRO A 52 -14.04 2.85 -7.72
CA PRO A 52 -13.43 1.53 -7.92
C PRO A 52 -13.35 0.80 -6.58
N ASP A 53 -13.54 -0.52 -6.62
CA ASP A 53 -13.35 -1.37 -5.44
C ASP A 53 -11.85 -1.55 -5.22
N ILE A 54 -11.41 -1.41 -3.98
CA ILE A 54 -10.00 -1.46 -3.58
C ILE A 54 -9.83 -2.55 -2.53
N GLU A 55 -9.00 -3.55 -2.82
CA GLU A 55 -8.73 -4.65 -1.88
C GLU A 55 -7.23 -4.67 -1.54
N MET A 56 -6.89 -4.55 -0.26
CA MET A 56 -5.49 -4.58 0.17
C MET A 56 -4.94 -6.00 0.08
N GLN A 57 -3.78 -6.16 -0.55
CA GLN A 57 -3.07 -7.42 -0.51
C GLN A 57 -2.41 -7.60 0.85
N PRO A 58 -2.39 -8.82 1.40
CA PRO A 58 -1.87 -9.03 2.74
C PRO A 58 -0.38 -8.67 2.83
N GLY A 59 0.40 -8.66 1.76
CA GLY A 59 1.85 -8.46 1.84
C GLY A 59 2.35 -7.02 1.85
N PHE A 60 2.03 -6.21 2.86
CA PHE A 60 2.60 -4.87 3.03
C PHE A 60 3.82 -4.85 3.98
N ALA A 61 4.67 -3.82 3.85
CA ALA A 61 5.87 -3.62 4.67
C ALA A 61 6.15 -2.14 4.95
N PHE A 62 6.95 -1.87 5.98
CA PHE A 62 7.51 -0.54 6.21
C PHE A 62 8.84 -0.37 5.46
N ALA A 63 9.10 0.83 4.98
CA ALA A 63 10.35 1.27 4.38
C ALA A 63 10.66 2.71 4.79
N GLU A 64 11.83 3.21 4.38
CA GLU A 64 12.25 4.59 4.58
C GLU A 64 12.56 5.22 3.22
N ILE A 65 11.98 6.40 2.94
CA ILE A 65 12.25 7.21 1.75
C ILE A 65 12.71 8.58 2.22
N ASP A 66 13.94 8.98 1.89
CA ASP A 66 14.50 10.29 2.27
C ASP A 66 14.37 10.64 3.76
N GLY A 67 14.55 9.66 4.66
CA GLY A 67 14.42 9.87 6.11
C GLY A 67 12.98 9.86 6.63
N ARG A 68 12.00 9.50 5.79
CA ARG A 68 10.59 9.41 6.14
C ARG A 68 10.15 7.95 6.13
N ASP A 69 9.52 7.51 7.21
CA ASP A 69 8.84 6.23 7.27
C ASP A 69 7.69 6.19 6.27
N VAL A 70 7.60 5.10 5.51
CA VAL A 70 6.53 4.85 4.56
C VAL A 70 6.02 3.43 4.69
N VAL A 71 4.76 3.24 4.32
CA VAL A 71 4.14 1.93 4.21
C VAL A 71 3.97 1.59 2.73
N LEU A 72 4.60 0.49 2.33
CA LEU A 72 4.49 -0.10 1.00
C LEU A 72 3.35 -1.10 1.01
N ALA A 73 2.29 -0.82 0.27
CA ALA A 73 1.08 -1.64 0.25
C ALA A 73 0.72 -2.05 -1.18
N PRO A 74 0.85 -3.35 -1.52
CA PRO A 74 0.24 -3.87 -2.72
C PRO A 74 -1.29 -3.92 -2.53
N TYR A 75 -2.03 -3.64 -3.59
CA TYR A 75 -3.49 -3.69 -3.58
C TYR A 75 -4.07 -3.97 -4.97
N GLU A 76 -5.25 -4.55 -4.99
CA GLU A 76 -6.05 -4.71 -6.19
C GLU A 76 -7.03 -3.56 -6.33
N ARG A 77 -7.21 -3.11 -7.58
CA ARG A 77 -8.20 -2.12 -7.96
C ARG A 77 -9.09 -2.70 -9.05
N HIS A 78 -10.37 -2.82 -8.74
CA HIS A 78 -11.39 -3.34 -9.64
C HIS A 78 -12.31 -2.21 -10.10
N GLY A 79 -12.42 -2.05 -11.40
CA GLY A 79 -13.32 -1.07 -12.03
C GLY A 79 -12.67 0.27 -12.37
N VAL A 80 -13.49 1.15 -12.94
CA VAL A 80 -13.10 2.43 -13.52
C VAL A 80 -14.16 3.47 -13.18
N ARG A 81 -13.72 4.72 -12.97
CA ARG A 81 -14.63 5.83 -12.65
C ARG A 81 -14.92 6.64 -13.92
N GLY A 82 -16.14 6.50 -14.42
CA GLY A 82 -16.62 7.20 -15.60
C GLY A 82 -16.13 6.61 -16.94
N MET A 83 -16.71 7.13 -18.03
CA MET A 83 -16.45 6.64 -19.38
C MET A 83 -15.04 6.94 -19.87
N PHE A 84 -14.38 7.98 -19.35
CA PHE A 84 -13.03 8.32 -19.76
C PHE A 84 -12.03 7.26 -19.30
N GLN A 85 -12.07 6.91 -18.01
CA GLN A 85 -11.24 5.85 -17.47
C GLN A 85 -11.58 4.50 -18.11
N MET A 86 -12.86 4.18 -18.35
CA MET A 86 -13.25 2.95 -19.05
C MET A 86 -12.57 2.76 -20.42
N ILE A 87 -12.25 3.85 -21.12
CA ILE A 87 -11.61 3.81 -22.44
C ILE A 87 -10.07 3.78 -22.33
N THR A 88 -9.51 4.30 -21.22
CA THR A 88 -8.08 4.61 -21.11
C THR A 88 -7.34 3.81 -20.04
N GLN A 89 -8.06 3.14 -19.15
CA GLN A 89 -7.52 2.45 -17.98
C GLN A 89 -7.96 0.98 -18.00
N ASP A 90 -7.12 0.12 -17.42
CA ASP A 90 -7.45 -1.29 -17.24
C ASP A 90 -8.53 -1.45 -16.16
N MET A 91 -9.43 -2.40 -16.38
CA MET A 91 -10.52 -2.73 -15.46
C MET A 91 -10.02 -3.46 -14.21
N PHE A 92 -8.89 -4.14 -14.32
CA PHE A 92 -8.23 -4.87 -13.24
C PHE A 92 -6.80 -4.38 -13.16
N GLN A 93 -6.40 -3.95 -11.97
CA GLN A 93 -5.05 -3.47 -11.75
C GLN A 93 -4.56 -4.03 -10.43
N VAL A 94 -3.34 -4.55 -10.41
CA VAL A 94 -2.60 -4.71 -9.16
C VAL A 94 -1.51 -3.67 -9.13
N ARG A 95 -1.45 -2.96 -8.01
CA ARG A 95 -0.66 -1.76 -7.85
C ARG A 95 0.10 -1.82 -6.53
N LEU A 96 1.14 -1.01 -6.42
CA LEU A 96 1.92 -0.80 -5.20
C LEU A 96 1.92 0.69 -4.90
N ALA A 97 1.46 1.05 -3.70
CA ALA A 97 1.53 2.42 -3.21
C ALA A 97 2.55 2.53 -2.07
N ALA A 98 3.27 3.65 -2.04
CA ALA A 98 4.01 4.10 -0.87
C ALA A 98 3.23 5.22 -0.19
N THR A 99 2.85 5.02 1.08
CA THR A 99 2.08 6.01 1.86
C THR A 99 2.83 6.45 3.10
N ASP A 100 2.79 7.75 3.39
CA ASP A 100 3.26 8.32 4.65
C ASP A 100 2.25 7.98 5.76
N PRO A 101 2.60 7.15 6.75
CA PRO A 101 1.67 6.74 7.79
C PRO A 101 1.38 7.85 8.80
N ALA A 102 2.13 8.96 8.79
CA ALA A 102 1.88 10.10 9.65
C ALA A 102 0.77 11.00 9.09
N THR A 103 0.72 11.18 7.77
CA THR A 103 -0.20 12.10 7.08
C THR A 103 -1.32 11.39 6.31
N GLY A 104 -1.10 10.15 5.90
CA GLY A 104 -1.96 9.40 4.97
C GLY A 104 -1.72 9.77 3.50
N GLU A 105 -0.73 10.62 3.21
CA GLU A 105 -0.35 11.05 1.87
C GLU A 105 0.32 9.90 1.11
N VAL A 106 -0.08 9.69 -0.14
CA VAL A 106 0.60 8.77 -1.05
C VAL A 106 1.78 9.53 -1.67
N LEU A 107 2.95 8.92 -1.68
CA LEU A 107 4.15 9.48 -2.30
C LEU A 107 4.28 9.08 -3.77
N TRP A 108 3.91 7.83 -4.05
CA TRP A 108 3.81 7.28 -5.39
C TRP A 108 2.93 6.04 -5.39
N ASP A 109 2.39 5.72 -6.57
CA ASP A 109 1.48 4.60 -6.82
C ASP A 109 1.75 4.03 -8.21
N THR A 110 2.29 2.81 -8.26
CA THR A 110 2.75 2.15 -9.49
C THR A 110 1.89 0.94 -9.81
N GLN A 111 1.42 0.85 -11.05
CA GLN A 111 0.80 -0.36 -11.57
C GLN A 111 1.86 -1.45 -11.80
N LEU A 112 1.63 -2.60 -11.18
CA LEU A 112 2.47 -3.79 -11.34
C LEU A 112 1.91 -4.76 -12.39
N SER A 113 0.58 -4.85 -12.51
CA SER A 113 -0.10 -5.81 -13.38
C SER A 113 -1.49 -5.30 -13.79
N ASP A 114 -2.00 -5.78 -14.93
CA ASP A 114 -3.34 -5.57 -15.46
C ASP A 114 -4.24 -6.83 -15.32
N GLN A 115 -3.77 -7.84 -14.59
CA GLN A 115 -4.43 -9.13 -14.46
C GLN A 115 -5.48 -9.17 -13.34
N LEU A 116 -6.52 -9.98 -13.55
CA LEU A 116 -7.66 -10.14 -12.64
C LEU A 116 -7.34 -10.89 -11.33
N ILE A 117 -6.44 -11.86 -11.36
CA ILE A 117 -6.10 -12.70 -10.20
C ILE A 117 -4.58 -12.72 -10.11
N TRP A 118 -4.04 -11.87 -9.26
CA TRP A 118 -2.60 -11.69 -9.14
C TRP A 118 -2.23 -11.26 -7.72
N GLU A 119 -1.54 -12.14 -6.99
CA GLU A 119 -1.07 -11.82 -5.64
C GLU A 119 0.26 -11.07 -5.68
N ALA A 120 0.42 -10.09 -4.78
CA ALA A 120 1.70 -9.44 -4.52
C ALA A 120 1.97 -9.31 -3.02
N SER A 121 3.22 -9.55 -2.65
CA SER A 121 3.70 -9.35 -1.29
C SER A 121 5.07 -8.71 -1.27
N VAL A 122 5.20 -7.59 -0.59
CA VAL A 122 6.49 -7.02 -0.23
C VAL A 122 7.22 -8.00 0.70
N LEU A 123 8.40 -8.43 0.27
CA LEU A 123 9.27 -9.32 1.05
C LEU A 123 10.15 -8.52 2.00
N ALA A 124 10.74 -7.46 1.47
CA ALA A 124 11.66 -6.58 2.17
C ALA A 124 11.84 -5.26 1.40
N ALA A 125 12.32 -4.25 2.12
CA ALA A 125 12.78 -2.99 1.56
C ALA A 125 14.16 -2.65 2.13
N GLY A 126 15.06 -2.19 1.27
CA GLY A 126 16.33 -1.57 1.65
C GLY A 126 16.19 -0.05 1.74
N GLN A 127 17.27 0.65 1.41
CA GLN A 127 17.30 2.12 1.30
C GLN A 127 16.93 2.62 -0.11
N ARG A 128 17.12 1.78 -1.12
CA ARG A 128 16.93 2.12 -2.53
C ARG A 128 15.88 1.25 -3.20
N TYR A 129 15.80 -0.03 -2.86
CA TYR A 129 14.89 -0.95 -3.53
C TYR A 129 13.93 -1.65 -2.57
N ALA A 130 12.69 -1.84 -3.04
CA ALA A 130 11.72 -2.77 -2.49
C ALA A 130 11.67 -4.03 -3.35
N TYR A 131 11.48 -5.17 -2.71
CA TYR A 131 11.41 -6.48 -3.35
C TYR A 131 10.03 -7.09 -3.11
N LEU A 132 9.35 -7.45 -4.19
CA LEU A 132 8.01 -8.00 -4.13
C LEU A 132 7.96 -9.37 -4.77
N ALA A 133 7.41 -10.34 -4.03
CA ALA A 133 7.08 -11.65 -4.58
C ALA A 133 5.67 -11.61 -5.15
N THR A 134 5.53 -12.07 -6.38
CA THR A 134 4.26 -12.05 -7.10
C THR A 134 4.01 -13.40 -7.79
N ASP A 135 2.79 -13.58 -8.31
CA ASP A 135 2.48 -14.73 -9.16
C ASP A 135 3.28 -14.74 -10.47
N SER A 136 3.80 -13.60 -10.91
CA SER A 136 4.65 -13.49 -12.11
C SER A 136 6.15 -13.61 -11.80
N GLY A 137 6.56 -13.61 -10.53
CA GLY A 137 7.96 -13.71 -10.14
C GLY A 137 8.38 -12.62 -9.15
N LEU A 138 9.66 -12.25 -9.20
CA LEU A 138 10.21 -11.19 -8.36
C LEU A 138 10.11 -9.84 -9.08
N PHE A 139 9.62 -8.83 -8.39
CA PHE A 139 9.69 -7.44 -8.80
C PHE A 139 10.67 -6.69 -7.90
N VAL A 140 11.51 -5.86 -8.51
CA VAL A 140 12.40 -4.92 -7.82
C VAL A 140 11.97 -3.51 -8.18
N VAL A 141 11.56 -2.73 -7.18
CA VAL A 141 11.00 -1.39 -7.35
C VAL A 141 11.91 -0.37 -6.69
N GLU A 142 12.19 0.74 -7.36
CA GLU A 142 12.93 1.88 -6.79
C GLU A 142 12.06 2.63 -5.80
N LEU A 143 12.55 2.76 -4.56
CA LEU A 143 11.80 3.40 -3.47
C LEU A 143 11.57 4.89 -3.70
N ALA A 144 12.45 5.57 -4.43
CA ALA A 144 12.38 7.01 -4.62
C ALA A 144 11.14 7.46 -5.41
N ASP A 145 10.74 6.69 -6.42
CA ASP A 145 9.65 7.07 -7.34
C ASP A 145 8.68 5.93 -7.69
N GLY A 146 8.90 4.73 -7.15
CA GLY A 146 8.07 3.57 -7.41
C GLY A 146 8.31 2.91 -8.75
N SER A 147 9.34 3.28 -9.52
CA SER A 147 9.61 2.69 -10.83
C SER A 147 10.07 1.23 -10.72
N VAL A 148 9.61 0.37 -11.63
CA VAL A 148 10.07 -1.03 -11.70
C VAL A 148 11.44 -1.07 -12.37
N VAL A 149 12.44 -1.56 -11.66
CA VAL A 149 13.84 -1.62 -12.11
C VAL A 149 14.17 -2.96 -12.76
N ALA A 150 13.60 -4.03 -12.24
CA ALA A 150 13.72 -5.37 -12.78
C ALA A 150 12.51 -6.22 -12.40
N GLU A 151 12.09 -7.09 -13.30
CA GLU A 151 10.99 -8.03 -13.12
C GLU A 151 11.39 -9.40 -13.67
N GLY A 152 11.12 -10.48 -12.93
CA GLY A 152 11.21 -11.85 -13.43
C GLY A 152 12.58 -12.18 -14.04
N ASP A 153 12.63 -12.37 -15.35
CA ASP A 153 13.84 -12.69 -16.11
C ASP A 153 14.78 -11.50 -16.34
N ASP A 154 14.34 -10.27 -16.13
CA ASP A 154 15.20 -9.08 -16.19
C ASP A 154 16.09 -8.93 -14.93
N VAL A 155 15.80 -9.68 -13.87
CA VAL A 155 16.66 -9.73 -12.68
C VAL A 155 17.95 -10.48 -13.03
N GLU A 156 19.06 -9.74 -13.07
CA GLU A 156 20.37 -10.29 -13.40
C GLU A 156 20.71 -11.47 -12.48
N GLY A 157 21.14 -12.60 -13.05
CA GLY A 157 21.45 -13.82 -12.31
C GLY A 157 20.27 -14.77 -12.10
N LEU A 158 19.02 -14.29 -12.11
CA LEU A 158 17.84 -15.18 -12.27
C LEU A 158 17.65 -15.53 -13.74
N GLY A 159 17.59 -14.50 -14.61
CA GLY A 159 17.37 -14.68 -16.05
C GLY A 159 16.12 -15.51 -16.34
N GLY A 160 16.09 -16.18 -17.50
CA GLY A 160 15.00 -17.07 -17.89
C GLY A 160 14.80 -18.32 -16.99
N ALA A 161 15.57 -18.48 -15.91
CA ALA A 161 15.37 -19.52 -14.91
C ALA A 161 14.59 -19.04 -13.68
N PHE A 162 14.05 -17.81 -13.71
CA PHE A 162 13.15 -17.33 -12.66
C PHE A 162 11.92 -18.24 -12.52
N VAL A 163 11.28 -18.18 -11.34
CA VAL A 163 10.05 -18.92 -11.08
C VAL A 163 8.91 -17.92 -10.90
N ALA A 164 7.86 -18.06 -11.71
CA ALA A 164 6.62 -17.31 -11.58
C ALA A 164 5.74 -17.90 -10.47
N ALA A 165 6.20 -17.76 -9.22
CA ALA A 165 5.46 -18.16 -8.03
C ALA A 165 5.91 -17.36 -6.82
N ARG A 166 4.96 -16.75 -6.10
CA ARG A 166 5.24 -15.95 -4.89
C ARG A 166 6.05 -16.73 -3.85
N THR A 167 5.73 -18.00 -3.67
CA THR A 167 6.36 -18.91 -2.71
C THR A 167 7.80 -19.30 -3.06
N ALA A 168 8.28 -18.98 -4.26
CA ALA A 168 9.66 -19.20 -4.67
C ALA A 168 10.62 -18.16 -4.08
N TYR A 169 10.09 -17.13 -3.41
CA TYR A 169 10.86 -16.03 -2.85
C TYR A 169 10.57 -15.83 -1.36
N ALA A 170 11.60 -15.45 -0.60
CA ALA A 170 11.47 -15.14 0.81
C ALA A 170 12.54 -14.13 1.25
N TYR A 171 12.35 -13.53 2.43
CA TYR A 171 13.35 -12.67 3.04
C TYR A 171 14.15 -13.44 4.11
N ASP A 172 15.47 -13.32 4.07
CA ASP A 172 16.41 -13.79 5.10
C ASP A 172 16.82 -12.59 5.97
N PRO A 173 16.15 -12.37 7.13
CA PRO A 173 16.41 -11.21 7.97
C PRO A 173 17.79 -11.25 8.64
N GLU A 174 18.35 -12.43 8.88
CA GLU A 174 19.65 -12.57 9.55
C GLU A 174 20.79 -12.04 8.67
N ASN A 175 20.69 -12.27 7.36
CA ASN A 175 21.71 -11.85 6.38
C ASN A 175 21.28 -10.65 5.53
N ARG A 176 20.08 -10.09 5.77
CA ARG A 176 19.50 -8.95 5.04
C ARG A 176 19.54 -9.14 3.52
N ARG A 177 18.94 -10.24 3.05
CA ARG A 177 18.89 -10.59 1.63
C ARG A 177 17.57 -11.24 1.26
N VAL A 178 17.14 -11.05 0.03
CA VAL A 178 16.03 -11.78 -0.58
C VAL A 178 16.57 -13.07 -1.15
N LEU A 179 15.91 -14.18 -0.85
CA LEU A 179 16.22 -15.48 -1.42
C LEU A 179 15.22 -15.82 -2.50
N ALA A 180 15.72 -16.45 -3.56
CA ALA A 180 14.95 -16.85 -4.73
C ALA A 180 15.29 -18.30 -5.10
N MET A 181 14.27 -19.11 -5.38
CA MET A 181 14.42 -20.42 -5.99
C MET A 181 14.32 -20.28 -7.51
N ASN A 182 15.30 -20.82 -8.23
CA ASN A 182 15.23 -20.90 -9.69
C ASN A 182 14.52 -22.19 -10.15
N ALA A 183 14.23 -22.28 -11.45
CA ALA A 183 13.55 -23.42 -12.07
C ALA A 183 14.29 -24.76 -11.94
N THR A 184 15.59 -24.75 -11.59
CA THR A 184 16.38 -25.96 -11.33
C THR A 184 16.41 -26.36 -9.85
N GLY A 185 15.73 -25.62 -8.98
CA GLY A 185 15.73 -25.80 -7.52
C GLY A 185 16.96 -25.20 -6.82
N GLY A 186 17.81 -24.48 -7.55
CA GLY A 186 18.93 -23.72 -6.98
C GLY A 186 18.42 -22.52 -6.20
N VAL A 187 19.07 -22.22 -5.07
CA VAL A 187 18.76 -21.04 -4.25
C VAL A 187 19.77 -19.93 -4.56
N LEU A 188 19.25 -18.75 -4.86
CA LEU A 188 20.02 -17.54 -5.08
C LEU A 188 19.67 -16.51 -3.99
N ALA A 189 20.58 -15.57 -3.78
CA ALA A 189 20.40 -14.42 -2.92
C ALA A 189 20.60 -13.12 -3.69
N ILE A 190 19.77 -12.14 -3.35
CA ILE A 190 19.89 -10.74 -3.75
C ILE A 190 20.07 -9.95 -2.46
N GLY A 191 21.21 -9.31 -2.27
CA GLY A 191 21.40 -8.41 -1.12
C GLY A 191 20.40 -7.26 -1.19
N LEU A 192 19.94 -6.75 -0.05
CA LEU A 192 19.15 -5.52 -0.07
C LEU A 192 19.92 -4.41 -0.79
N ASP A 193 19.19 -3.62 -1.57
CA ASP A 193 19.70 -2.56 -2.45
C ASP A 193 20.60 -3.03 -3.60
N GLN A 194 20.55 -4.33 -3.92
CA GLN A 194 21.13 -4.92 -5.12
C GLN A 194 20.05 -5.44 -6.08
N VAL A 195 20.40 -5.56 -7.36
CA VAL A 195 19.51 -6.09 -8.41
C VAL A 195 20.02 -7.39 -9.01
N VAL A 196 21.15 -7.90 -8.48
CA VAL A 196 21.82 -9.09 -9.01
C VAL A 196 21.64 -10.26 -8.05
N ALA A 197 21.09 -11.36 -8.55
CA ALA A 197 20.96 -12.62 -7.85
C ALA A 197 22.24 -13.45 -8.00
N THR A 198 22.76 -13.94 -6.87
CA THR A 198 23.96 -14.77 -6.84
C THR A 198 23.69 -16.10 -6.13
N PRO A 199 24.27 -17.22 -6.56
CA PRO A 199 24.11 -18.50 -5.87
C PRO A 199 24.59 -18.41 -4.41
N VAL A 200 23.82 -18.97 -3.48
CA VAL A 200 24.22 -19.04 -2.07
C VAL A 200 25.14 -20.25 -1.81
N ASP A 201 25.80 -20.26 -0.65
CA ASP A 201 26.57 -21.41 -0.19
C ASP A 201 25.68 -22.62 0.13
N ALA A 202 26.22 -23.83 0.01
CA ALA A 202 25.47 -25.07 0.17
C ALA A 202 24.72 -25.19 1.53
N PRO A 203 25.28 -24.77 2.68
CA PRO A 203 24.56 -24.70 3.94
C PRO A 203 23.30 -23.81 3.88
N THR A 204 23.40 -22.59 3.35
CA THR A 204 22.25 -21.71 3.16
C THR A 204 21.22 -22.34 2.23
N ALA A 205 21.66 -22.86 1.08
CA ALA A 205 20.75 -23.50 0.12
C ALA A 205 19.96 -24.64 0.77
N ALA A 206 20.63 -25.50 1.54
CA ALA A 206 19.98 -26.61 2.24
C ALA A 206 18.98 -26.14 3.30
N ALA A 207 19.29 -25.07 4.04
CA ALA A 207 18.38 -24.51 5.04
C ALA A 207 17.08 -23.93 4.44
N TRP A 208 17.15 -23.45 3.20
CA TRP A 208 16.05 -22.76 2.53
C TRP A 208 15.30 -23.59 1.48
N ALA A 209 15.88 -24.70 1.01
CA ALA A 209 15.26 -25.58 0.01
C ALA A 209 13.87 -26.11 0.39
N GLY A 210 13.56 -26.24 1.69
CA GLY A 210 12.24 -26.66 2.18
C GLY A 210 11.30 -25.50 2.58
N ARG A 211 11.75 -24.25 2.47
CA ARG A 211 10.97 -23.04 2.81
C ARG A 211 10.47 -22.31 1.56
N LEU A 212 11.22 -22.41 0.47
CA LEU A 212 10.85 -21.92 -0.84
C LEU A 212 10.13 -23.03 -1.61
N SER A 213 9.14 -22.69 -2.43
CA SER A 213 8.37 -23.65 -3.21
C SER A 213 7.96 -23.06 -4.55
N VAL A 214 7.85 -23.92 -5.57
CA VAL A 214 7.22 -23.58 -6.85
C VAL A 214 5.70 -23.79 -6.80
N GLU A 215 5.19 -24.45 -5.77
CA GLU A 215 3.77 -24.69 -5.59
C GLU A 215 3.10 -23.47 -4.98
N ARG A 216 1.94 -23.10 -5.54
CA ARG A 216 1.01 -22.15 -4.95
C ARG A 216 0.37 -22.81 -3.72
N VAL A 217 1.01 -22.69 -2.57
CA VAL A 217 0.36 -23.02 -1.30
C VAL A 217 -0.28 -21.75 -0.77
N PRO A 218 -1.63 -21.68 -0.65
CA PRO A 218 -2.24 -20.65 0.17
C PRO A 218 -1.84 -20.95 1.61
N ALA A 219 -0.76 -20.33 2.08
CA ALA A 219 -0.54 -20.24 3.51
C ALA A 219 -1.71 -19.44 4.07
N ALA A 220 -2.56 -20.07 4.89
CA ALA A 220 -3.57 -19.34 5.63
C ALA A 220 -2.84 -18.23 6.40
N PRO A 221 -3.20 -16.95 6.21
CA PRO A 221 -2.57 -15.88 6.96
C PRO A 221 -2.73 -16.21 8.46
N PRO A 222 -1.68 -16.00 9.28
CA PRO A 222 -1.84 -16.13 10.73
C PRO A 222 -2.99 -15.23 11.17
N SER A 223 -3.78 -15.66 12.15
CA SER A 223 -4.88 -14.83 12.66
C SER A 223 -4.32 -13.49 13.12
N SER A 224 -4.77 -12.41 12.48
CA SER A 224 -4.45 -11.02 12.80
C SER A 224 -5.11 -10.52 14.09
N THR A 225 -5.90 -11.37 14.74
CA THR A 225 -6.60 -11.06 15.98
C THR A 225 -6.50 -12.19 17.02
N GLY A 226 -6.69 -11.84 18.29
CA GLY A 226 -6.70 -12.78 19.42
C GLY A 226 -7.40 -12.23 20.66
N VAL A 227 -7.62 -13.05 21.69
CA VAL A 227 -8.18 -12.59 22.98
C VAL A 227 -7.11 -12.25 24.01
N GLU A 228 -5.85 -12.59 23.72
CA GLU A 228 -4.68 -12.33 24.53
C GLU A 228 -3.46 -12.26 23.62
N ALA A 229 -2.52 -11.37 23.94
CA ALA A 229 -1.31 -11.18 23.16
C ALA A 229 -0.15 -10.71 24.05
N GLY A 230 1.08 -11.06 23.67
CA GLY A 230 2.30 -10.59 24.32
C GLY A 230 2.46 -9.08 24.17
N MET A 231 3.07 -8.43 25.17
CA MET A 231 3.36 -7.00 25.11
C MET A 231 4.70 -6.69 24.45
N ASN A 232 5.69 -7.57 24.62
CA ASN A 232 7.02 -7.44 24.05
C ASN A 232 7.56 -8.84 23.71
N PRO A 233 8.35 -8.98 22.62
CA PRO A 233 9.06 -10.23 22.34
C PRO A 233 9.93 -10.64 23.54
N GLY A 234 9.79 -11.90 23.98
CA GLY A 234 10.54 -12.46 25.11
C GLY A 234 10.05 -12.06 26.51
N SER A 235 9.05 -11.17 26.62
CA SER A 235 8.39 -10.87 27.89
C SER A 235 7.25 -11.85 28.16
N THR A 236 7.02 -12.18 29.43
CA THR A 236 5.82 -12.93 29.86
C THR A 236 4.62 -12.01 30.11
N GLU A 237 4.80 -10.69 30.06
CA GLU A 237 3.71 -9.72 30.17
C GLU A 237 2.80 -9.76 28.95
N ARG A 238 1.50 -9.65 29.21
CA ARG A 238 0.46 -9.77 28.18
C ARG A 238 -0.64 -8.73 28.38
N VAL A 239 -1.32 -8.45 27.30
CA VAL A 239 -2.60 -7.76 27.29
C VAL A 239 -3.67 -8.76 26.88
N GLY A 240 -4.85 -8.67 27.50
CA GLY A 240 -5.93 -9.60 27.25
C GLY A 240 -7.29 -8.94 27.35
N LEU A 241 -8.28 -9.60 26.77
CA LEU A 241 -9.69 -9.29 26.93
C LEU A 241 -10.27 -10.26 27.96
N ARG A 242 -11.03 -9.73 28.92
CA ARG A 242 -11.73 -10.51 29.94
C ARG A 242 -13.17 -10.06 30.00
N GLN A 243 -14.08 -10.97 30.35
CA GLN A 243 -15.49 -10.64 30.50
C GLN A 243 -15.66 -9.44 31.44
N ALA A 244 -16.53 -8.50 31.07
CA ALA A 244 -16.81 -7.33 31.88
C ALA A 244 -17.38 -7.72 33.25
N PRO A 245 -17.05 -6.98 34.34
CA PRO A 245 -17.54 -7.28 35.68
C PRO A 245 -19.07 -7.17 35.77
N GLY A 246 -19.67 -7.82 36.78
CA GLY A 246 -21.09 -7.62 37.09
C GLY A 246 -22.08 -8.20 36.07
N GLY A 247 -21.61 -9.09 35.19
CA GLY A 247 -22.47 -9.73 34.18
C GLY A 247 -22.81 -8.84 32.98
N THR A 248 -22.16 -7.68 32.85
CA THR A 248 -22.30 -6.83 31.66
C THR A 248 -21.83 -7.62 30.41
N PRO A 249 -22.64 -7.69 29.34
CA PRO A 249 -22.20 -8.31 28.09
C PRO A 249 -20.99 -7.59 27.51
N GLY A 250 -19.97 -8.33 27.08
CA GLY A 250 -18.74 -7.78 26.48
C GLY A 250 -17.49 -8.02 27.32
N SER A 251 -16.39 -7.42 26.89
CA SER A 251 -15.05 -7.61 27.44
C SER A 251 -14.41 -6.29 27.83
N VAL A 252 -13.61 -6.31 28.88
CA VAL A 252 -12.72 -5.21 29.30
C VAL A 252 -11.27 -5.59 29.03
N LEU A 253 -10.46 -4.58 28.78
CA LEU A 253 -9.03 -4.74 28.57
C LEU A 253 -8.31 -4.94 29.93
N VAL A 254 -7.45 -5.94 29.99
CA VAL A 254 -6.62 -6.24 31.18
C VAL A 254 -5.15 -6.38 30.80
N ARG A 255 -4.28 -6.05 31.75
CA ARG A 255 -2.86 -6.33 31.70
C ARG A 255 -2.56 -7.50 32.63
N VAL A 256 -1.84 -8.48 32.12
CA VAL A 256 -1.30 -9.61 32.88
C VAL A 256 0.19 -9.35 33.05
N THR A 257 0.61 -9.10 34.29
CA THR A 257 2.02 -8.87 34.63
C THR A 257 2.82 -10.16 34.61
N ALA A 258 4.16 -10.06 34.63
CA ALA A 258 5.05 -11.21 34.53
C ALA A 258 4.85 -12.28 35.63
N ASP A 259 4.34 -11.87 36.79
CA ASP A 259 3.97 -12.72 37.94
C ASP A 259 2.55 -13.33 37.81
N GLY A 260 1.85 -13.07 36.71
CA GLY A 260 0.50 -13.58 36.43
C GLY A 260 -0.63 -12.77 37.04
N ARG A 261 -0.34 -11.65 37.73
CA ARG A 261 -1.38 -10.79 38.29
C ARG A 261 -2.15 -10.08 37.16
N VAL A 262 -3.48 -10.14 37.23
CA VAL A 262 -4.38 -9.50 36.27
C VAL A 262 -4.85 -8.15 36.83
N THR A 263 -4.65 -7.09 36.06
CA THR A 263 -5.08 -5.73 36.41
C THR A 263 -5.91 -5.13 35.27
N PRO A 264 -7.10 -4.57 35.53
CA PRO A 264 -7.84 -3.85 34.51
C PRO A 264 -7.03 -2.66 33.99
N VAL A 265 -7.00 -2.49 32.67
CA VAL A 265 -6.38 -1.31 32.03
C VAL A 265 -7.33 -0.10 32.12
N GLY A 266 -8.63 -0.35 32.10
CA GLY A 266 -9.68 0.63 32.32
C GLY A 266 -11.05 -0.01 32.51
N THR A 267 -12.10 0.79 32.38
CA THR A 267 -13.50 0.34 32.55
C THR A 267 -14.29 0.26 31.25
N THR A 268 -13.66 0.58 30.11
CA THR A 268 -14.30 0.54 28.79
C THR A 268 -14.67 -0.91 28.44
N VAL A 269 -15.93 -1.11 28.07
CA VAL A 269 -16.48 -2.41 27.66
C VAL A 269 -16.59 -2.45 26.15
N PHE A 270 -16.07 -3.53 25.55
CA PHE A 270 -16.09 -3.79 24.12
C PHE A 270 -16.90 -5.05 23.83
N HIS A 271 -17.83 -5.00 22.88
CA HIS A 271 -18.68 -6.13 22.52
C HIS A 271 -18.05 -6.93 21.37
N GLY A 272 -18.06 -8.27 21.44
CA GLY A 272 -17.46 -9.13 20.41
C GLY A 272 -15.96 -8.88 20.19
N ALA A 273 -15.26 -8.41 21.21
CA ALA A 273 -13.94 -7.82 21.07
C ALA A 273 -12.82 -8.83 20.80
N GLN A 274 -11.85 -8.42 19.98
CA GLN A 274 -10.58 -9.10 19.74
C GLN A 274 -9.45 -8.08 19.71
N LEU A 275 -8.28 -8.45 20.23
CA LEU A 275 -7.04 -7.68 20.11
C LEU A 275 -6.46 -7.89 18.73
N VAL A 276 -5.98 -6.82 18.11
CA VAL A 276 -5.21 -6.92 16.87
C VAL A 276 -3.78 -7.30 17.20
N VAL A 277 -3.22 -8.27 16.46
CA VAL A 277 -1.91 -8.86 16.72
C VAL A 277 -1.03 -8.90 15.47
N ASP A 278 0.27 -8.79 15.70
CA ASP A 278 1.32 -9.12 14.73
C ASP A 278 2.07 -10.35 15.28
N GLY A 279 1.78 -11.51 14.67
CA GLY A 279 2.18 -12.82 15.19
C GLY A 279 1.55 -13.12 16.55
N VAL A 280 2.34 -12.97 17.62
CA VAL A 280 1.91 -13.22 19.02
C VAL A 280 1.92 -11.96 19.87
N THR A 281 2.26 -10.81 19.29
CA THR A 281 2.41 -9.54 20.00
C THR A 281 1.22 -8.65 19.69
N ALA A 282 0.65 -7.98 20.70
CA ALA A 282 -0.37 -6.97 20.45
C ALA A 282 0.24 -5.78 19.71
N VAL A 283 -0.47 -5.26 18.72
CA VAL A 283 -0.01 -4.09 17.97
C VAL A 283 -0.21 -2.80 18.75
N GLY A 284 0.63 -1.79 18.48
CA GLY A 284 0.61 -0.49 19.17
C GLY A 284 1.20 -0.48 20.59
N VAL A 285 1.57 -1.63 21.16
CA VAL A 285 2.00 -1.73 22.57
C VAL A 285 3.27 -0.94 22.84
N ALA A 286 4.19 -0.91 21.86
CA ALA A 286 5.43 -0.15 21.91
C ALA A 286 5.20 1.36 22.12
N THR A 287 4.05 1.88 21.67
CA THR A 287 3.66 3.28 21.82
C THR A 287 2.66 3.50 22.95
N GLY A 288 2.46 2.50 23.82
CA GLY A 288 1.57 2.57 24.97
C GLY A 288 0.08 2.47 24.64
N HIS A 289 -0.26 1.94 23.46
CA HIS A 289 -1.63 1.73 23.02
C HIS A 289 -1.88 0.26 22.62
N VAL A 290 -3.13 -0.11 22.38
CA VAL A 290 -3.49 -1.36 21.69
C VAL A 290 -4.64 -1.12 20.74
N LEU A 291 -4.67 -1.82 19.63
CA LEU A 291 -5.84 -1.88 18.75
C LEU A 291 -6.78 -3.01 19.18
N VAL A 292 -8.06 -2.66 19.29
CA VAL A 292 -9.15 -3.57 19.62
C VAL A 292 -10.16 -3.54 18.47
N GLU A 293 -10.36 -4.66 17.79
CA GLU A 293 -11.52 -4.91 16.93
C GLU A 293 -12.71 -5.21 17.82
N HIS A 294 -13.85 -4.55 17.60
CA HIS A 294 -15.07 -4.82 18.34
C HIS A 294 -16.33 -4.45 17.54
N GLN A 295 -17.48 -4.93 18.01
CA GLN A 295 -18.78 -4.50 17.52
C GLN A 295 -19.10 -3.09 18.03
N ARG A 296 -19.73 -2.25 17.21
CA ARG A 296 -20.10 -0.87 17.54
C ARG A 296 -21.04 -0.81 18.75
N SER A 297 -21.95 -1.77 18.90
CA SER A 297 -22.73 -1.96 20.13
C SER A 297 -23.34 -3.37 20.22
N VAL A 298 -24.01 -3.69 21.33
CA VAL A 298 -24.79 -4.94 21.45
C VAL A 298 -25.89 -5.09 20.39
N ASN A 299 -26.40 -3.98 19.87
CA ASN A 299 -27.50 -3.95 18.89
C ASN A 299 -27.00 -3.59 17.47
N ASP A 300 -25.71 -3.33 17.31
CA ASP A 300 -25.08 -2.96 16.04
C ASP A 300 -23.87 -3.87 15.81
N GLN A 301 -24.07 -4.87 14.95
CA GLN A 301 -23.05 -5.84 14.58
C GLN A 301 -21.97 -5.25 13.66
N GLY A 302 -22.08 -3.98 13.24
CA GLY A 302 -21.04 -3.28 12.53
C GLY A 302 -19.73 -3.28 13.31
N ILE A 303 -18.61 -3.33 12.62
CA ILE A 303 -17.28 -3.47 13.21
C ILE A 303 -16.66 -2.08 13.40
N ALA A 304 -15.82 -1.95 14.42
CA ALA A 304 -14.99 -0.79 14.68
C ALA A 304 -13.63 -1.22 15.21
N LEU A 305 -12.60 -0.46 14.84
CA LEU A 305 -11.26 -0.56 15.40
C LEU A 305 -11.05 0.60 16.36
N SER A 306 -10.82 0.31 17.62
CA SER A 306 -10.52 1.31 18.63
C SER A 306 -9.08 1.22 19.08
N LEU A 307 -8.38 2.36 19.06
CA LEU A 307 -7.07 2.52 19.68
C LEU A 307 -7.27 2.88 21.16
N VAL A 308 -6.73 2.04 22.05
CA VAL A 308 -6.94 2.16 23.49
C VAL A 308 -5.62 2.43 24.18
N SER A 309 -5.55 3.51 24.96
CA SER A 309 -4.37 3.83 25.77
C SER A 309 -4.19 2.81 26.89
N LEU A 310 -3.03 2.17 26.97
CA LEU A 310 -2.69 1.23 28.04
C LEU A 310 -2.45 1.90 29.39
N ALA A 311 -2.22 3.22 29.41
CA ALA A 311 -2.03 3.99 30.64
C ALA A 311 -3.36 4.34 31.32
N THR A 312 -4.41 4.56 30.54
CA THR A 312 -5.68 5.12 31.03
C THR A 312 -6.90 4.23 30.75
N GLY A 313 -6.79 3.28 29.83
CA GLY A 313 -7.89 2.48 29.30
C GLY A 313 -8.92 3.27 28.49
N GLN A 314 -8.62 4.53 28.17
CA GLN A 314 -9.46 5.39 27.33
C GLN A 314 -9.25 5.04 25.85
N VAL A 315 -10.34 5.10 25.09
CA VAL A 315 -10.30 5.04 23.62
C VAL A 315 -9.85 6.40 23.11
N THR A 316 -8.72 6.44 22.41
CA THR A 316 -8.14 7.68 21.87
C THR A 316 -8.57 7.95 20.44
N ALA A 317 -8.89 6.88 19.69
CA ALA A 317 -9.43 6.95 18.35
C ALA A 317 -10.30 5.72 18.05
N THR A 318 -11.29 5.89 17.18
CA THR A 318 -12.13 4.81 16.67
C THR A 318 -12.30 4.98 15.16
N LEU A 319 -12.09 3.90 14.42
CA LEU A 319 -12.30 3.82 12.98
C LEU A 319 -13.42 2.80 12.71
N PRO A 320 -14.59 3.23 12.19
CA PRO A 320 -15.60 2.30 11.73
C PRO A 320 -15.06 1.53 10.52
N VAL A 321 -15.28 0.22 10.51
CA VAL A 321 -14.87 -0.67 9.42
C VAL A 321 -16.00 -1.64 9.11
N ASP A 322 -16.02 -2.17 7.89
CA ASP A 322 -17.07 -3.06 7.42
C ASP A 322 -16.64 -4.53 7.37
N SER A 323 -15.34 -4.78 7.59
CA SER A 323 -14.71 -6.09 7.63
C SER A 323 -13.88 -6.29 8.91
N ARG A 324 -13.42 -7.53 9.12
CA ARG A 324 -12.45 -7.85 10.18
C ARG A 324 -11.05 -7.48 9.72
N VAL A 325 -10.13 -7.36 10.67
CA VAL A 325 -8.71 -7.12 10.35
C VAL A 325 -8.16 -8.28 9.54
N ASP A 326 -7.60 -8.00 8.37
CA ASP A 326 -6.93 -9.01 7.55
C ASP A 326 -5.48 -9.17 7.95
N ARG A 327 -4.80 -8.04 8.20
CA ARG A 327 -3.41 -8.02 8.68
C ARG A 327 -3.09 -6.73 9.43
N ALA A 328 -2.14 -6.83 10.34
CA ALA A 328 -1.47 -5.68 10.93
C ALA A 328 0.05 -5.90 10.93
N LEU A 329 0.80 -4.82 10.89
CA LEU A 329 2.26 -4.81 10.96
C LEU A 329 2.73 -3.63 11.81
N VAL A 330 3.71 -3.86 12.68
CA VAL A 330 4.33 -2.79 13.48
C VAL A 330 5.62 -2.31 12.82
N GLY A 331 5.68 -1.01 12.54
CA GLY A 331 6.85 -0.33 11.99
C GLY A 331 7.91 0.00 13.05
N PRO A 332 9.09 0.48 12.62
CA PRO A 332 10.24 0.74 13.48
C PRO A 332 9.95 1.78 14.58
N ASP A 333 9.17 2.81 14.27
CA ASP A 333 8.75 3.85 15.22
C ASP A 333 7.53 3.46 16.08
N GLY A 334 7.11 2.19 16.02
CA GLY A 334 5.94 1.67 16.73
C GLY A 334 4.59 2.05 16.13
N VAL A 335 4.60 2.75 14.98
CA VAL A 335 3.41 2.97 14.15
C VAL A 335 2.90 1.62 13.66
N THR A 336 1.60 1.39 13.72
CA THR A 336 0.99 0.14 13.26
C THR A 336 0.22 0.39 11.98
N ALA A 337 0.58 -0.27 10.89
CA ALA A 337 -0.24 -0.33 9.67
C ALA A 337 -1.24 -1.48 9.80
N VAL A 338 -2.48 -1.26 9.38
CA VAL A 338 -3.57 -2.24 9.46
C VAL A 338 -4.40 -2.22 8.18
N ALA A 339 -4.68 -3.40 7.63
CA ALA A 339 -5.57 -3.61 6.49
C ALA A 339 -6.83 -4.34 6.95
N VAL A 340 -8.00 -3.78 6.60
CA VAL A 340 -9.33 -4.22 7.02
C VAL A 340 -10.32 -4.08 5.87
N GLY A 341 -10.49 -5.14 5.08
CA GLY A 341 -11.16 -5.09 3.79
C GLY A 341 -10.56 -3.96 2.93
N ASP A 342 -11.41 -3.03 2.53
CA ASP A 342 -11.05 -1.91 1.66
C ASP A 342 -10.39 -0.74 2.43
N VAL A 343 -10.29 -0.85 3.75
CA VAL A 343 -9.72 0.20 4.60
C VAL A 343 -8.27 -0.12 4.94
N PHE A 344 -7.38 0.80 4.58
CA PHE A 344 -5.99 0.79 5.00
C PHE A 344 -5.72 1.96 5.96
N ALA A 345 -5.10 1.71 7.11
CA ALA A 345 -4.91 2.72 8.13
C ALA A 345 -3.58 2.56 8.90
N ALA A 346 -3.12 3.66 9.50
CA ALA A 346 -2.00 3.70 10.42
C ALA A 346 -2.46 4.17 11.81
N ALA A 347 -2.20 3.36 12.83
CA ALA A 347 -2.36 3.74 14.23
C ALA A 347 -1.04 4.26 14.81
N ARG A 348 -1.10 5.44 15.43
CA ARG A 348 0.08 6.20 15.88
C ARG A 348 0.14 6.29 17.40
N GLY A 349 1.37 6.50 17.91
CA GLY A 349 1.62 6.63 19.34
C GLY A 349 1.07 7.89 20.00
N ASP A 350 0.65 8.88 19.21
CA ASP A 350 -0.06 10.08 19.68
C ASP A 350 -1.56 9.82 19.93
N GLY A 351 -2.01 8.58 19.77
CA GLY A 351 -3.39 8.16 19.99
C GLY A 351 -4.31 8.36 18.79
N ARG A 352 -3.78 8.73 17.61
CA ARG A 352 -4.57 8.93 16.37
C ARG A 352 -4.53 7.70 15.48
N VAL A 353 -5.58 7.54 14.68
CA VAL A 353 -5.65 6.60 13.55
C VAL A 353 -5.84 7.42 12.28
N VAL A 354 -5.00 7.18 11.28
CA VAL A 354 -4.98 7.88 10.00
C VAL A 354 -5.31 6.89 8.89
N THR A 355 -6.32 7.19 8.07
CA THR A 355 -6.61 6.40 6.86
C THR A 355 -5.56 6.68 5.80
N LEU A 356 -5.05 5.64 5.15
CA LEU A 356 -4.04 5.72 4.10
C LEU A 356 -4.78 5.71 2.76
N ALA A 357 -4.60 6.77 1.98
CA ALA A 357 -5.44 7.09 0.81
C ALA A 357 -5.04 6.29 -0.46
N VAL A 358 -4.93 4.97 -0.35
CA VAL A 358 -4.50 4.08 -1.43
C VAL A 358 -5.64 3.90 -2.46
N GLY A 359 -5.28 3.84 -3.76
CA GLY A 359 -6.24 3.49 -4.82
C GLY A 359 -7.13 4.62 -5.33
N LEU A 360 -7.01 5.82 -4.76
CA LEU A 360 -7.69 7.00 -5.25
C LEU A 360 -7.11 7.45 -6.59
N ALA A 361 -7.96 7.65 -7.58
CA ALA A 361 -7.58 8.14 -8.90
C ALA A 361 -8.37 9.39 -9.26
N ASP A 362 -7.70 10.35 -9.90
CA ASP A 362 -8.36 11.55 -10.43
C ASP A 362 -9.21 11.23 -11.68
N PHE A 363 -9.85 12.24 -12.25
CA PHE A 363 -10.66 12.09 -13.46
C PHE A 363 -9.92 11.41 -14.63
N PHE A 364 -8.61 11.64 -14.75
CA PHE A 364 -7.78 11.09 -15.82
C PHE A 364 -7.24 9.69 -15.50
N GLY A 365 -7.48 9.18 -14.29
CA GLY A 365 -6.89 7.94 -13.81
C GLY A 365 -5.46 8.15 -13.29
N SER A 366 -5.06 9.39 -13.01
CA SER A 366 -3.79 9.68 -12.35
C SER A 366 -3.93 9.35 -10.88
N HIS A 367 -2.97 8.57 -10.38
CA HIS A 367 -2.83 8.25 -8.97
C HIS A 367 -1.88 9.29 -8.36
N GLN A 368 -2.28 9.87 -7.23
CA GLN A 368 -1.39 10.72 -6.42
C GLN A 368 -0.68 9.84 -5.43
#